data_AF-A0A368GPK1-F1
#
_entry.id   AF-A0A368GPK1-F1
#
_cell.length_a   1.000
_cell.length_b   1.000
_cell.length_c   1.000
_cell.angle_alpha   90.00
_cell.angle_beta   90.00
_cell.angle_gamma   90.00
#
_symmetry.space_group_name_H-M   'P 1'
#
loop_
_entity.id
_entity.type
_entity.pdbx_description
1 polymer ?
#
loop_
_entity_poly.entity_id
_entity_poly.type
_entity_poly.pdbx_seq_one_letter_code
_entity_poly.pdbx_strand_id
1 'polypeptide(L)'
;MKLSAVGYFGPIIRLFPNTAVAIGSGASIICADPGVSDEMIALVKTFASKVGLCLRVDSRNFNAYGAISGSAPAWNKPKLLQLNCTSFRYN
;
A
#
# COMPACT_ATOMS: atom_id res chain seq x y z
N MET A 1 12.33 8.42 2.13
CA MET A 1 12.37 7.90 3.51
C MET A 1 13.84 7.72 3.85
N LYS A 2 14.25 7.74 5.13
CA LYS A 2 15.65 7.51 5.49
C LYS A 2 15.70 6.61 6.73
N LEU A 3 16.42 5.49 6.61
CA LEU A 3 16.73 4.57 7.70
C LEU A 3 18.20 4.69 8.12
N SER A 4 18.80 5.88 7.94
CA SER A 4 20.20 6.16 8.30
C SER A 4 20.48 5.97 9.79
N ALA A 5 19.46 6.12 10.64
CA ALA A 5 19.56 5.87 12.08
C ALA A 5 19.89 4.41 12.43
N VAL A 6 19.58 3.46 11.54
CA VAL A 6 19.92 2.03 11.68
C VAL A 6 21.02 1.61 10.71
N GLY A 7 21.72 2.57 10.08
CA GLY A 7 22.80 2.29 9.13
C GLY A 7 22.36 1.74 7.78
N TYR A 8 21.07 1.81 7.44
CA TYR A 8 20.55 1.31 6.17
C TYR A 8 20.43 2.43 5.12
N PHE A 9 21.08 2.22 3.98
CA PHE A 9 21.15 3.16 2.85
C PHE A 9 20.60 2.58 1.53
N GLY A 10 19.99 1.39 1.59
CA GLY A 10 19.43 0.72 0.42
C GLY A 10 18.05 1.26 0.02
N PRO A 11 17.45 0.68 -1.04
CA PRO A 11 16.13 1.07 -1.51
C PRO A 11 15.03 0.67 -0.52
N ILE A 12 14.11 1.60 -0.25
CA ILE A 12 13.02 1.41 0.72
C ILE A 12 11.67 1.44 0.01
N ILE A 13 10.86 0.41 0.24
CA ILE A 13 9.45 0.36 -0.16
C ILE A 13 8.62 0.11 1.10
N ARG A 14 7.67 1.01 1.38
CA ARG A 14 6.64 0.81 2.41
C ARG A 14 5.48 0.04 1.81
N LEU A 15 5.06 -1.01 2.49
CA LEU A 15 3.79 -1.70 2.26
C LEU A 15 2.92 -1.51 3.50
N PHE A 16 1.69 -1.06 3.31
CA PHE A 16 0.73 -0.92 4.40
C PHE A 16 -0.50 -1.81 4.11
N PRO A 17 -0.50 -3.06 4.62
CA PRO A 17 -1.62 -3.98 4.51
C PRO A 17 -2.71 -3.67 5.55
N ASN A 18 -3.86 -4.33 5.42
CA ASN A 18 -4.90 -4.36 6.46
C ASN A 18 -5.17 -5.80 6.93
N THR A 19 -5.96 -5.95 7.99
CA THR A 19 -6.22 -7.25 8.65
C THR A 19 -6.88 -8.29 7.72
N ALA A 20 -7.63 -7.85 6.71
CA ALA A 20 -8.28 -8.74 5.75
C ALA A 20 -7.29 -9.47 4.81
N VAL A 21 -6.00 -9.09 4.79
CA VAL A 21 -4.93 -9.82 4.09
C VAL A 21 -4.82 -11.27 4.58
N ALA A 22 -5.08 -11.54 5.86
CA ALA A 22 -4.99 -12.88 6.43
C ALA A 22 -5.95 -13.90 5.77
N ILE A 23 -7.05 -13.41 5.19
CA ILE A 23 -8.06 -14.23 4.50
C ILE A 23 -8.04 -14.03 2.97
N GLY A 24 -6.97 -13.45 2.42
CA GLY A 24 -6.81 -13.22 0.99
C GLY A 24 -7.75 -12.18 0.38
N SER A 25 -8.45 -11.40 1.20
CA SER A 25 -9.41 -10.37 0.77
C SER A 25 -8.99 -8.97 1.22
N GLY A 26 -7.68 -8.75 1.34
CA GLY A 26 -7.10 -7.52 1.87
C GLY A 26 -7.09 -6.36 0.89
N ALA A 27 -6.72 -5.19 1.41
CA ALA A 27 -6.21 -4.12 0.58
C ALA A 27 -4.94 -3.57 1.20
N SER A 28 -3.99 -3.26 0.33
CA SER A 28 -2.69 -2.74 0.70
C SER A 28 -2.36 -1.52 -0.15
N ILE A 29 -1.61 -0.60 0.43
CA ILE A 29 -0.98 0.50 -0.31
C ILE A 29 0.54 0.34 -0.31
N ILE A 30 1.19 0.76 -1.38
CA ILE A 30 2.64 0.80 -1.50
C ILE A 30 3.13 2.21 -1.79
N CYS A 31 4.26 2.57 -1.20
CA CYS A 31 5.00 3.78 -1.52
C CYS A 31 6.48 3.44 -1.57
N ALA A 32 7.14 3.81 -2.66
CA ALA A 32 8.55 3.59 -2.86
C ALA A 32 9.30 4.91 -2.76
N ASP A 33 10.55 4.84 -2.28
CA ASP A 33 11.41 6.00 -2.24
C ASP A 33 11.90 6.45 -3.63
N PRO A 34 12.29 7.73 -3.76
CA PRO A 34 12.96 8.20 -4.97
C PRO A 34 14.21 7.35 -5.24
N GLY A 35 14.36 6.87 -6.48
CA GLY A 35 15.50 6.05 -6.91
C GLY A 35 15.30 4.53 -6.78
N VAL A 36 14.17 4.07 -6.25
CA VAL A 36 13.80 2.65 -6.32
C VAL A 36 13.38 2.29 -7.75
N SER A 37 13.91 1.20 -8.30
CA SER A 37 13.58 0.74 -9.66
C SER A 37 12.12 0.30 -9.78
N ASP A 38 11.50 0.55 -10.93
CA ASP A 38 10.12 0.14 -11.18
C ASP A 38 9.94 -1.39 -11.15
N GLU A 39 10.97 -2.15 -11.50
CA GLU A 39 10.97 -3.62 -11.37
C GLU A 39 10.78 -4.06 -9.91
N MET A 40 11.49 -3.43 -8.97
CA MET A 40 11.37 -3.78 -7.56
C MET A 40 10.01 -3.37 -7.00
N ILE A 41 9.47 -2.25 -7.47
CA ILE A 41 8.12 -1.81 -7.12
C ILE A 41 7.07 -2.79 -7.69
N ALA A 42 7.24 -3.22 -8.93
CA ALA A 42 6.36 -4.20 -9.58
C ALA A 42 6.40 -5.55 -8.86
N LEU A 43 7.58 -5.99 -8.40
CA LEU A 43 7.74 -7.20 -7.60
C LEU A 43 6.93 -7.13 -6.31
N VAL A 44 7.13 -6.08 -5.50
CA VAL A 44 6.41 -5.90 -4.22
C VAL A 44 4.90 -5.76 -4.47
N LYS A 45 4.50 -5.03 -5.51
CA LYS A 45 3.09 -4.90 -5.89
C LYS A 45 2.49 -6.25 -6.25
N THR A 46 3.19 -7.06 -7.04
CA THR A 46 2.73 -8.38 -7.49
C THR A 46 2.58 -9.32 -6.31
N PHE A 47 3.53 -9.31 -5.38
CA PHE A 47 3.45 -10.06 -4.14
C PHE A 47 2.22 -9.67 -3.30
N ALA A 48 2.06 -8.38 -3.00
CA ALA A 48 0.92 -7.90 -2.22
C ALA A 48 -0.44 -8.12 -2.92
N SER A 49 -0.46 -8.13 -4.25
CA SER A 49 -1.67 -8.39 -5.04
C SER A 49 -2.17 -9.84 -4.94
N LYS A 50 -1.36 -10.77 -4.42
CA LYS A 50 -1.79 -12.18 -4.21
C LYS A 50 -2.81 -12.34 -3.10
N VAL A 51 -2.85 -11.41 -2.16
CA VAL A 51 -3.68 -11.47 -0.94
C VAL A 51 -4.75 -10.37 -0.92
N GLY A 52 -4.96 -9.70 -2.04
CA GLY A 52 -5.96 -8.64 -2.17
C GLY A 52 -5.55 -7.52 -3.12
N LEU A 53 -6.18 -6.36 -2.99
CA LEU A 53 -5.87 -5.19 -3.81
C LEU A 53 -4.55 -4.55 -3.37
N CYS A 54 -3.70 -4.14 -4.32
CA CYS A 54 -2.51 -3.36 -4.02
C CYS A 54 -2.41 -2.11 -4.91
N LEU A 55 -2.32 -0.93 -4.28
CA LEU A 55 -2.23 0.35 -4.98
C LEU A 55 -0.95 1.10 -4.64
N ARG A 56 -0.32 1.69 -5.66
CA ARG A 56 0.80 2.62 -5.48
C ARG A 56 0.23 4.00 -5.20
N VAL A 57 0.72 4.65 -4.14
CA VAL A 57 0.32 6.00 -3.75
C VAL A 57 1.54 6.90 -3.59
N ASP A 58 1.33 8.21 -3.71
CA ASP A 58 2.36 9.21 -3.45
C ASP A 58 2.72 9.25 -1.96
N SER A 59 4.01 9.43 -1.67
CA SER A 59 4.55 9.54 -0.31
C SER A 59 3.85 10.59 0.56
N ARG A 60 3.41 11.71 -0.02
CA ARG A 60 2.71 12.81 0.66
C ARG A 60 1.35 12.38 1.22
N ASN A 61 0.67 11.49 0.50
CA ASN A 61 -0.67 11.03 0.86
C ASN A 61 -0.64 9.68 1.59
N PHE A 62 0.52 9.06 1.76
CA PHE A 62 0.64 7.70 2.29
C PHE A 62 0.01 7.53 3.68
N ASN A 63 0.16 8.52 4.56
CA ASN A 63 -0.43 8.45 5.90
C ASN A 63 -1.97 8.53 5.86
N ALA A 64 -2.52 9.38 4.99
CA ALA A 64 -3.97 9.50 4.80
C ALA A 64 -4.56 8.20 4.21
N TYR A 65 -3.91 7.65 3.18
CA TYR A 65 -4.30 6.36 2.62
C TYR A 65 -4.13 5.21 3.61
N GLY A 66 -3.10 5.25 4.46
CA GLY A 66 -2.87 4.25 5.50
C GLY A 66 -3.98 4.24 6.54
N ALA A 67 -4.41 5.41 7.01
CA ALA A 67 -5.54 5.54 7.93
C ALA A 67 -6.83 4.91 7.35
N ILE A 68 -7.13 5.22 6.09
CA ILE A 68 -8.32 4.68 5.40
C ILE A 68 -8.18 3.16 5.17
N SER A 69 -7.03 2.68 4.69
CA SER A 69 -6.80 1.26 4.41
C SER A 69 -6.88 0.39 5.68
N GLY A 70 -6.31 0.89 6.78
CA GLY A 70 -6.28 0.20 8.07
C GLY A 70 -7.64 0.15 8.78
N SER A 71 -8.46 1.21 8.67
CA SER A 71 -9.79 1.25 9.31
C SER A 71 -10.90 0.64 8.45
N ALA A 72 -10.68 0.45 7.15
CA ALA A 72 -11.70 -0.04 6.23
C ALA A 72 -12.37 -1.38 6.63
N PRO A 73 -11.68 -2.38 7.22
CA PRO A 73 -12.31 -3.61 7.68
C PRO A 73 -13.36 -3.40 8.78
N ALA A 74 -13.25 -2.31 9.55
CA ALA A 74 -14.21 -1.99 10.61
C ALA A 74 -15.48 -1.30 10.09
N TRP A 75 -15.43 -0.71 8.89
CA TRP A 75 -16.51 0.15 8.39
C TRP A 75 -17.25 -0.39 7.16
N ASN A 76 -16.58 -1.14 6.26
CA ASN A 76 -17.13 -1.44 4.93
C ASN A 76 -17.06 -2.91 4.53
N LYS A 77 -18.12 -3.38 3.86
CA LYS A 77 -18.16 -4.69 3.17
C LYS A 77 -17.09 -4.73 2.05
N PRO A 78 -16.48 -5.90 1.77
CA PRO A 78 -15.31 -6.04 0.87
C PRO A 78 -15.46 -5.46 -0.55
N LYS A 79 -16.67 -5.30 -1.08
CA LYS A 79 -16.94 -4.68 -2.40
C LYS A 79 -16.74 -3.16 -2.44
N LEU A 80 -16.94 -2.43 -1.34
CA LEU A 80 -16.80 -0.97 -1.28
C LEU A 80 -15.36 -0.50 -1.10
N LEU A 81 -14.49 -1.39 -0.60
CA LEU A 81 -13.05 -1.14 -0.46
C LEU A 81 -12.38 -0.98 -1.84
N GLN A 82 -12.81 -1.78 -2.83
CA GLN A 82 -12.40 -1.60 -4.22
C GLN A 82 -12.86 -0.24 -4.77
N LEU A 83 -14.11 0.18 -4.50
CA LEU A 83 -14.67 1.43 -5.03
C LEU A 83 -14.00 2.67 -4.45
N ASN A 84 -13.75 2.77 -3.14
CA ASN A 84 -13.09 3.95 -2.57
C ASN A 84 -11.62 4.04 -3.02
N CYS A 85 -10.88 2.95 -2.95
CA CYS A 85 -9.48 2.94 -3.41
C CYS A 85 -9.34 3.16 -4.94
N THR A 86 -10.34 2.81 -5.76
CA THR A 86 -10.33 3.09 -7.21
C THR A 86 -10.92 4.45 -7.58
N SER A 87 -11.87 5.00 -6.83
CA SER A 87 -12.39 6.36 -7.07
C SER A 87 -11.37 7.46 -6.74
N PHE A 88 -10.39 7.18 -5.89
CA PHE A 88 -9.20 8.03 -5.71
C PHE A 88 -8.17 7.94 -6.87
N ARG A 89 -8.39 7.13 -7.93
CA ARG A 89 -7.60 7.23 -9.17
C ARG A 89 -7.96 8.45 -10.03
N TYR A 90 -9.05 9.17 -9.71
CA TYR A 90 -9.63 10.22 -10.55
C TYR A 90 -9.58 11.64 -9.95
N ASN A 91 -8.77 11.88 -8.91
CA ASN A 91 -8.45 13.25 -8.44
C ASN A 91 -6.95 13.44 -8.31
#